data_AF-A0A1F2SG20-F1
#
_entry.id   AF-A0A1F2SG20-F1
#
_cell.length_a   1.000
_cell.length_b   1.000
_cell.length_c   1.000
_cell.angle_alpha   90.00
_cell.angle_beta   90.00
_cell.angle_gamma   90.00
#
_symmetry.space_group_name_H-M   'P 1'
#
loop_
_entity.id
_entity.type
_entity.pdbx_description
1 polymer ?
#
loop_
_entity_poly.entity_id
_entity_poly.type
_entity_poly.pdbx_seq_one_letter_code
_entity_poly.pdbx_strand_id
1 'polypeptide(L)'
;MRARSLNLLFLTCIAILGTLNWIIRRDFSRPNLEFLPEMVRSVPYDSFAANRNFPDGKTLQQPVPGTIPRGFLPLHYEATPQDAERAGEELRNPYSMEDKEALERGGLVYTNFCLPCHGPAGRGNGPVIFRGFPAPPSLLSNRAIGMKDGQIFHIITYGQRNMPPHATQISPEDRWKAILHIRTLQTPKLSAQSSGPT
;
A
#
# COMPACT_ATOMS: atom_id res chain seq x y z
N MET A 1 -56.83 -6.02 50.17
CA MET A 1 -56.06 -4.82 49.77
C MET A 1 -54.55 -5.06 49.60
N ARG A 2 -53.90 -5.98 50.35
CA ARG A 2 -52.45 -6.22 50.29
C ARG A 2 -51.89 -6.77 48.95
N ALA A 3 -52.65 -7.57 48.21
CA ALA A 3 -52.18 -8.15 46.94
C ALA A 3 -52.13 -7.14 45.78
N ARG A 4 -53.07 -6.18 45.73
CA ARG A 4 -53.09 -5.14 44.70
C ARG A 4 -51.95 -4.13 44.88
N SER A 5 -51.65 -3.75 46.13
CA SER A 5 -50.51 -2.89 46.44
C SER A 5 -49.18 -3.58 46.16
N LEU A 6 -49.07 -4.88 46.41
CA LEU A 6 -47.87 -5.67 46.11
C LEU A 6 -47.63 -5.81 44.59
N ASN A 7 -48.69 -6.10 43.81
CA ASN A 7 -48.59 -6.19 42.36
C ASN A 7 -48.24 -4.84 41.72
N LEU A 8 -48.77 -3.73 42.24
CA LEU A 8 -48.42 -2.39 41.76
C LEU A 8 -46.93 -2.09 42.00
N LEU A 9 -46.41 -2.48 43.17
CA LEU A 9 -45.00 -2.32 43.52
C LEU A 9 -44.07 -3.14 42.60
N PHE A 10 -44.46 -4.39 42.27
CA PHE A 10 -43.72 -5.20 41.30
C PHE A 10 -43.70 -4.59 39.90
N LEU A 11 -44.83 -4.10 39.41
CA LEU A 11 -44.92 -3.45 38.10
C LEU A 11 -44.07 -2.17 38.05
N THR A 12 -44.04 -1.38 39.12
CA THR A 12 -43.16 -0.22 39.20
C THR A 12 -41.69 -0.60 39.20
N CYS A 13 -41.29 -1.66 39.91
CA CYS A 13 -39.90 -2.14 39.89
C CYS A 13 -39.48 -2.63 38.50
N ILE A 14 -40.35 -3.37 37.79
CA ILE A 14 -40.06 -3.82 36.42
C ILE A 14 -39.93 -2.64 35.46
N ALA A 15 -40.80 -1.63 35.56
CA ALA A 15 -40.72 -0.42 34.75
C ALA A 15 -39.43 0.37 35.02
N ILE A 16 -39.02 0.48 36.29
CA ILE A 16 -37.75 1.11 36.66
C ILE A 16 -36.57 0.32 36.10
N LEU A 17 -36.55 -1.02 36.25
CA LEU A 17 -35.47 -1.85 35.70
C LEU A 17 -35.40 -1.79 34.17
N GLY A 18 -36.55 -1.77 33.48
CA GLY A 18 -36.62 -1.65 32.02
C GLY A 18 -36.13 -0.30 31.52
N THR A 19 -36.51 0.80 32.18
CA THR A 19 -36.02 2.14 31.85
C THR A 19 -34.53 2.29 32.15
N LEU A 20 -34.05 1.75 33.28
CA LEU A 20 -32.63 1.75 33.62
C LEU A 20 -31.81 0.97 32.58
N ASN A 21 -32.28 -0.21 32.16
CA ASN A 21 -31.63 -0.99 31.11
C ASN A 21 -31.61 -0.24 29.76
N TRP A 22 -32.70 0.47 29.43
CA TRP A 22 -32.78 1.28 28.22
C TRP A 22 -31.87 2.52 28.25
N ILE A 23 -31.64 3.13 29.41
CA ILE A 23 -30.72 4.27 29.57
C ILE A 23 -29.26 3.81 29.56
N ILE A 24 -28.95 2.68 30.22
CA ILE A 24 -27.60 2.12 30.31
C ILE A 24 -27.22 1.32 29.04
N ARG A 25 -28.16 1.12 28.10
CA ARG A 25 -27.89 0.41 26.85
C ARG A 25 -26.68 1.01 26.15
N ARG A 26 -25.77 0.14 25.74
CA ARG A 26 -24.57 0.55 25.04
C ARG A 26 -24.93 1.01 23.64
N ASP A 27 -24.48 2.20 23.31
CA ASP A 27 -24.56 2.72 21.94
C ASP A 27 -23.26 2.36 21.22
N PHE A 28 -23.33 1.44 20.27
CA PHE A 28 -22.18 0.99 19.49
C PHE A 28 -21.73 2.01 18.43
N SER A 29 -22.49 3.11 18.22
CA SER A 29 -22.12 4.18 17.29
C SER A 29 -21.12 5.18 17.89
N ARG A 30 -20.91 5.16 19.21
CA ARG A 30 -20.02 6.07 19.92
C ARG A 30 -18.99 5.32 20.79
N PRO A 31 -17.81 5.92 21.04
CA PRO A 31 -16.88 5.39 22.01
C PRO A 31 -17.51 5.23 23.40
N ASN A 32 -17.01 4.25 24.16
CA ASN A 32 -17.44 4.01 25.53
C ASN A 32 -17.00 5.14 26.48
N LEU A 33 -17.60 5.14 27.68
CA LEU A 33 -17.14 5.97 28.78
C LEU A 33 -15.72 5.55 29.22
N GLU A 34 -14.83 6.53 29.35
CA GLU A 34 -13.48 6.37 29.87
C GLU A 34 -13.49 6.75 31.36
N PHE A 35 -12.98 5.87 32.23
CA PHE A 35 -12.78 6.16 33.66
C PHE A 35 -11.27 6.35 33.90
N LEU A 36 -10.89 7.48 34.51
CA LEU A 36 -9.49 7.91 34.70
C LEU A 36 -8.70 8.00 33.38
N PRO A 37 -9.05 8.93 32.47
CA PRO A 37 -8.41 9.06 31.15
C PRO A 37 -7.00 9.67 31.20
N GLU A 38 -6.45 9.87 32.40
CA GLU A 38 -5.11 10.42 32.60
C GLU A 38 -4.10 9.50 31.89
N MET A 39 -3.29 10.07 30.99
CA MET A 39 -2.32 9.35 30.14
C MET A 39 -2.90 8.47 29.02
N VAL A 40 -4.23 8.38 28.84
CA VAL A 40 -4.82 7.72 27.65
C VAL A 40 -4.52 8.53 26.38
N ARG A 41 -4.49 9.85 26.52
CA ARG A 41 -4.20 10.78 25.43
C ARG A 41 -2.80 11.35 25.65
N SER A 42 -1.93 11.14 24.67
CA SER A 42 -0.59 11.69 24.65
C SER A 42 -0.65 13.22 24.62
N VAL A 43 0.17 13.87 25.46
CA VAL A 43 0.45 15.31 25.35
C VAL A 43 1.17 15.64 24.04
N PRO A 44 2.22 14.90 23.61
CA PRO A 44 2.78 15.08 22.28
C PRO A 44 1.82 14.55 21.20
N TYR A 45 1.82 15.19 20.04
CA TYR A 45 1.04 14.71 18.89
C TYR A 45 1.69 13.49 18.26
N ASP A 46 0.91 12.42 18.04
CA ASP A 46 1.31 11.31 17.19
C ASP A 46 1.32 11.73 15.71
N SER A 47 2.04 10.98 14.86
CA SER A 47 2.26 11.35 13.45
C SER A 47 0.96 11.67 12.69
N PHE A 48 -0.08 10.84 12.85
CA PHE A 48 -1.36 11.02 12.17
C PHE A 48 -2.43 11.73 13.03
N ALA A 49 -2.04 12.30 14.17
CA ALA A 49 -2.96 13.05 15.02
C ALA A 49 -3.35 14.38 14.37
N ALA A 50 -4.59 14.81 14.61
CA ALA A 50 -5.05 16.13 14.21
C ALA A 50 -4.34 17.21 15.04
N ASN A 51 -3.91 18.30 14.40
CA ASN A 51 -3.15 19.38 15.04
C ASN A 51 -3.76 20.75 14.71
N ARG A 52 -4.30 21.40 15.74
CA ARG A 52 -4.94 22.72 15.64
C ARG A 52 -3.97 23.89 15.39
N ASN A 53 -2.66 23.66 15.52
CA ASN A 53 -1.64 24.69 15.31
C ASN A 53 -1.32 24.92 13.82
N PHE A 54 -1.66 23.96 12.95
CA PHE A 54 -1.42 24.07 11.51
C PHE A 54 -2.74 24.33 10.75
N PRO A 55 -2.73 25.18 9.70
CA PRO A 55 -3.93 25.52 8.93
C PRO A 55 -4.64 24.33 8.29
N ASP A 56 -3.89 23.27 7.95
CA ASP A 56 -4.40 22.06 7.32
C ASP A 56 -4.83 20.98 8.33
N GLY A 57 -4.67 21.25 9.63
CA GLY A 57 -5.04 20.35 10.72
C GLY A 57 -4.15 19.12 10.87
N LYS A 58 -3.03 19.01 10.14
CA LYS A 58 -2.19 17.80 10.12
C LYS A 58 -0.94 17.94 10.98
N THR A 59 -0.60 16.91 11.75
CA THR A 59 0.71 16.85 12.43
C THR A 59 1.85 16.58 11.44
N LEU A 60 1.64 15.65 10.49
CA LEU A 60 2.60 15.36 9.42
C LEU A 60 2.62 16.46 8.36
N GLN A 61 3.55 17.39 8.53
CA GLN A 61 3.84 18.45 7.56
C GLN A 61 4.81 17.95 6.48
N GLN A 62 4.71 18.51 5.28
CA GLN A 62 5.66 18.22 4.20
C GLN A 62 7.02 18.87 4.52
N PRO A 63 8.14 18.18 4.26
CA PRO A 63 9.45 18.80 4.37
C PRO A 63 9.60 19.90 3.31
N VAL A 64 10.50 20.86 3.58
CA VAL A 64 10.82 21.91 2.61
C VAL A 64 11.38 21.27 1.33
N PRO A 65 10.96 21.70 0.13
CA PRO A 65 11.48 21.18 -1.13
C PRO A 65 13.01 21.24 -1.20
N GLY A 66 13.63 20.17 -1.70
CA GLY A 66 15.09 20.03 -1.78
C GLY A 66 15.77 19.48 -0.52
N THR A 67 15.02 19.19 0.56
CA THR A 67 15.57 18.53 1.74
C THR A 67 15.98 17.08 1.42
N ILE A 68 17.23 16.72 1.72
CA ILE A 68 17.76 15.35 1.54
C ILE A 68 18.04 14.75 2.92
N PRO A 69 17.35 13.66 3.33
CA PRO A 69 17.63 13.02 4.60
C PRO A 69 18.97 12.28 4.59
N ARG A 70 19.60 12.14 5.76
CA ARG A 70 20.86 11.40 5.88
C ARG A 70 20.68 9.94 5.47
N GLY A 71 21.60 9.42 4.67
CA GLY A 71 21.56 8.05 4.15
C GLY A 71 20.63 7.86 2.95
N PHE A 72 19.97 8.92 2.46
CA PHE A 72 19.16 8.85 1.25
C PHE A 72 19.93 9.45 0.07
N LEU A 73 20.12 8.65 -0.98
CA LEU A 73 20.69 9.11 -2.24
C LEU A 73 19.54 9.47 -3.19
N PRO A 74 19.32 10.76 -3.51
CA PRO A 74 18.31 11.14 -4.47
C PRO A 74 18.67 10.61 -5.85
N LEU A 75 17.65 10.14 -6.57
CA LEU A 75 17.78 9.75 -7.96
C LEU A 75 17.75 10.99 -8.84
N HIS A 76 18.72 11.15 -9.72
CA HIS A 76 18.83 12.28 -10.64
C HIS A 76 18.05 12.02 -11.93
N TYR A 77 16.77 11.65 -11.82
CA TYR A 77 15.88 11.39 -12.94
C TYR A 77 14.55 12.13 -12.76
N GLU A 78 14.00 12.62 -13.86
CA GLU A 78 12.64 13.12 -13.98
C GLU A 78 11.69 12.01 -14.44
N ALA A 79 10.37 12.23 -14.30
CA ALA A 79 9.33 11.30 -14.73
C ALA A 79 9.13 11.30 -16.25
N THR A 80 10.21 11.16 -17.03
CA THR A 80 10.19 11.20 -18.50
C THR A 80 10.62 9.86 -19.11
N PRO A 81 10.16 9.52 -20.33
CA PRO A 81 10.62 8.33 -21.05
C PRO A 81 12.13 8.32 -21.30
N GLN A 82 12.72 9.48 -21.59
CA GLN A 82 14.16 9.63 -21.84
C GLN A 82 14.97 9.28 -20.60
N ASP A 83 14.54 9.75 -19.43
CA ASP A 83 15.21 9.40 -18.18
C ASP A 83 14.96 7.96 -17.75
N ALA A 84 13.83 7.35 -18.14
CA ALA A 84 13.64 5.92 -17.97
C ALA A 84 14.66 5.10 -18.79
N GLU A 85 14.92 5.49 -20.03
CA GLU A 85 15.94 4.87 -20.88
C GLU A 85 17.34 5.08 -20.30
N ARG A 86 17.66 6.32 -19.89
CA ARG A 86 18.94 6.67 -19.24
C ARG A 86 19.17 5.89 -17.94
N ALA A 87 18.14 5.75 -17.10
CA ALA A 87 18.20 4.91 -15.91
C ALA A 87 18.49 3.44 -16.25
N GLY A 88 17.98 2.94 -17.38
CA GLY A 88 18.32 1.63 -17.91
C GLY A 88 19.81 1.45 -18.21
N GLU A 89 20.49 2.51 -18.66
CA GLU A 89 21.93 2.50 -18.93
C GLU A 89 22.78 2.67 -17.67
N GLU A 90 22.37 3.56 -16.76
CA GLU A 90 23.14 3.97 -15.59
C GLU A 90 22.94 3.05 -14.38
N LEU A 91 21.75 2.45 -14.21
CA LEU A 91 21.44 1.63 -13.04
C LEU A 91 21.55 0.13 -13.34
N ARG A 92 21.99 -0.63 -12.34
CA ARG A 92 22.02 -2.09 -12.35
C ARG A 92 21.35 -2.62 -11.10
N ASN A 93 20.65 -3.73 -11.25
CA ASN A 93 20.08 -4.43 -10.11
C ASN A 93 21.23 -5.00 -9.26
N PRO A 94 21.37 -4.63 -7.97
CA PRO A 94 22.43 -5.14 -7.12
C PRO A 94 22.19 -6.59 -6.65
N TYR A 95 20.97 -7.12 -6.83
CA TYR A 95 20.61 -8.48 -6.45
C TYR A 95 20.66 -9.42 -7.66
N SER A 96 20.95 -10.70 -7.42
CA SER A 96 21.06 -11.71 -8.46
C SER A 96 19.88 -12.69 -8.44
N MET A 97 19.71 -13.48 -9.51
CA MET A 97 18.65 -14.51 -9.59
C MET A 97 18.92 -15.72 -8.68
N GLU A 98 20.14 -15.84 -8.15
CA GLU A 98 20.54 -16.87 -7.20
C GLU A 98 20.19 -16.49 -5.75
N ASP A 99 19.91 -15.21 -5.49
CA ASP A 99 19.52 -14.71 -4.18
C ASP A 99 18.06 -15.07 -3.88
N LYS A 100 17.89 -16.16 -3.13
CA LYS A 100 16.57 -16.70 -2.76
C LYS A 100 15.77 -15.75 -1.89
N GLU A 101 16.41 -15.04 -0.96
CA GLU A 101 15.74 -14.11 -0.05
C GLU A 101 15.23 -12.89 -0.83
N ALA A 102 16.05 -12.36 -1.74
CA ALA A 102 15.65 -11.27 -2.63
C ALA A 102 14.47 -11.67 -3.53
N LEU A 103 14.49 -12.90 -4.09
CA LEU A 103 13.39 -13.40 -4.91
C LEU A 103 12.09 -13.58 -4.12
N GLU A 104 12.16 -14.15 -2.91
CA GLU A 104 10.99 -14.31 -2.04
C GLU A 104 10.40 -12.95 -1.68
N ARG A 105 11.24 -12.01 -1.24
CA ARG A 105 10.82 -10.64 -0.94
C ARG A 105 10.21 -9.97 -2.17
N GLY A 106 10.84 -10.12 -3.33
CA GLY A 106 10.35 -9.61 -4.60
C GLY A 106 8.97 -10.13 -4.98
N GLY A 107 8.70 -11.42 -4.73
CA GLY A 107 7.39 -12.03 -4.94
C GLY A 107 6.30 -11.45 -4.04
N LEU A 108 6.62 -11.18 -2.77
CA LEU A 108 5.70 -10.51 -1.84
C LEU A 108 5.39 -9.08 -2.29
N VAL A 109 6.41 -8.33 -2.69
CA VAL A 109 6.26 -6.96 -3.19
C VAL A 109 5.40 -6.96 -4.46
N TYR A 110 5.67 -7.86 -5.41
CA TYR A 110 4.88 -8.01 -6.63
C TYR A 110 3.42 -8.34 -6.32
N THR A 111 3.17 -9.29 -5.40
CA THR A 111 1.82 -9.69 -4.99
C THR A 111 1.02 -8.53 -4.41
N ASN A 112 1.66 -7.68 -3.60
CA ASN A 112 0.98 -6.59 -2.92
C ASN A 112 0.75 -5.35 -3.81
N PHE A 113 1.72 -5.02 -4.66
CA PHE A 113 1.72 -3.74 -5.39
C PHE A 113 1.51 -3.86 -6.90
N CYS A 114 1.94 -4.96 -7.52
CA CYS A 114 1.95 -5.11 -8.98
C CYS A 114 0.80 -5.99 -9.49
N LEU A 115 0.50 -7.08 -8.77
CA LEU A 115 -0.51 -8.07 -9.14
C LEU A 115 -1.91 -7.50 -9.36
N PRO A 116 -2.42 -6.53 -8.56
CA PRO A 116 -3.76 -5.98 -8.78
C PRO A 116 -3.98 -5.46 -10.21
N CYS A 117 -2.92 -4.97 -10.87
CA CYS A 117 -2.95 -4.48 -12.24
C CYS A 117 -2.38 -5.49 -13.26
N HIS A 118 -1.20 -6.06 -12.98
CA HIS A 118 -0.47 -6.91 -13.92
C HIS A 118 -0.86 -8.39 -13.89
N GLY A 119 -1.61 -8.83 -12.88
CA GLY A 119 -2.02 -10.22 -12.68
C GLY A 119 -0.89 -11.13 -12.16
N PRO A 120 -1.21 -12.35 -11.69
CA PRO A 120 -0.22 -13.24 -11.08
C PRO A 120 0.86 -13.72 -12.07
N ALA A 121 0.51 -13.83 -13.36
CA ALA A 121 1.45 -14.24 -14.41
C ALA A 121 2.03 -13.05 -15.22
N GLY A 122 1.85 -11.82 -14.75
CA GLY A 122 2.35 -10.62 -15.45
C GLY A 122 1.71 -10.34 -16.81
N ARG A 123 0.52 -10.90 -17.09
CA ARG A 123 -0.15 -10.80 -18.40
C ARG A 123 -0.93 -9.51 -18.62
N GLY A 124 -0.96 -8.61 -17.63
CA GLY A 124 -1.75 -7.37 -17.70
C GLY A 124 -3.26 -7.59 -17.49
N ASN A 125 -3.61 -8.70 -16.83
CA ASN A 125 -4.99 -9.13 -16.65
C ASN A 125 -5.43 -9.12 -15.17
N GLY A 126 -4.92 -8.17 -14.38
CA GLY A 126 -5.24 -8.04 -12.96
C GLY A 126 -6.70 -7.62 -12.72
N PRO A 127 -7.23 -7.84 -11.50
CA PRO A 127 -8.65 -7.63 -11.18
C PRO A 127 -9.16 -6.20 -11.41
N VAL A 128 -8.29 -5.18 -11.39
CA VAL A 128 -8.70 -3.77 -11.59
C VAL A 128 -9.25 -3.50 -13.00
N ILE A 129 -8.85 -4.30 -14.01
CA ILE A 129 -9.33 -4.11 -15.39
C ILE A 129 -10.84 -4.34 -15.50
N PHE A 130 -11.37 -5.28 -14.70
CA PHE A 130 -12.79 -5.60 -14.66
C PHE A 130 -13.63 -4.49 -14.00
N ARG A 131 -12.96 -3.47 -13.44
CA ARG A 131 -13.57 -2.30 -12.80
C ARG A 131 -13.40 -1.02 -13.64
N GLY A 132 -12.98 -1.15 -14.91
CA GLY A 132 -12.89 -0.04 -15.86
C GLY A 132 -11.51 0.60 -16.01
N PHE A 133 -10.48 0.05 -15.35
CA PHE A 133 -9.11 0.53 -15.56
C PHE A 133 -8.53 -0.04 -16.88
N PRO A 134 -7.83 0.77 -17.71
CA PRO A 134 -7.20 0.27 -18.92
C PRO A 134 -6.20 -0.86 -18.61
N ALA A 135 -6.27 -1.95 -19.38
CA ALA A 135 -5.35 -3.08 -19.18
C ALA A 135 -3.89 -2.62 -19.39
N PRO A 136 -3.00 -2.82 -18.39
CA PRO A 136 -1.60 -2.51 -18.57
C PRO A 136 -0.97 -3.47 -19.59
N PRO A 137 0.13 -3.06 -20.25
CA PRO A 137 0.83 -3.96 -21.16
C PRO A 137 1.33 -5.20 -20.41
N SER A 138 1.31 -6.34 -21.10
CA SER A 138 1.88 -7.58 -20.57
C SER A 138 3.38 -7.41 -20.31
N LEU A 139 3.81 -7.80 -19.11
CA LEU A 139 5.22 -7.87 -18.72
C LEU A 139 5.97 -8.95 -19.50
N LEU A 140 5.24 -9.84 -20.19
CA LEU A 140 5.80 -10.86 -21.08
C LEU A 140 5.90 -10.38 -22.53
N SER A 141 5.53 -9.14 -22.86
CA SER A 141 5.71 -8.61 -24.22
C SER A 141 7.20 -8.46 -24.58
N ASN A 142 7.56 -8.56 -25.86
CA ASN A 142 8.98 -8.43 -26.28
C ASN A 142 9.55 -7.06 -25.86
N ARG A 143 8.70 -6.01 -25.89
CA ARG A 143 9.07 -4.68 -25.38
C ARG A 143 9.41 -4.72 -23.90
N ALA A 144 8.56 -5.31 -23.05
CA ALA A 144 8.79 -5.39 -21.61
C ALA A 144 9.99 -6.27 -21.24
N ILE A 145 10.20 -7.37 -21.97
CA ILE A 145 11.37 -8.23 -21.80
C ILE A 145 12.66 -7.48 -22.16
N GLY A 146 12.64 -6.71 -23.25
CA GLY A 146 13.79 -5.94 -23.72
C GLY A 146 14.12 -4.68 -22.92
N MET A 147 13.26 -4.25 -21.99
CA MET A 147 13.59 -3.14 -21.08
C MET A 147 14.74 -3.54 -20.16
N LYS A 148 15.64 -2.61 -19.85
CA LYS A 148 16.71 -2.84 -18.87
C LYS A 148 16.16 -2.72 -17.44
N ASP A 149 16.77 -3.39 -16.47
CA ASP A 149 16.30 -3.37 -15.08
C ASP A 149 16.20 -1.94 -14.52
N GLY A 150 17.17 -1.08 -14.82
CA GLY A 150 17.15 0.33 -14.42
C GLY A 150 15.96 1.12 -15.00
N GLN A 151 15.51 0.77 -16.20
CA GLN A 151 14.33 1.39 -16.82
C GLN A 151 13.06 0.95 -16.10
N ILE A 152 12.95 -0.32 -15.73
CA ILE A 152 11.81 -0.83 -14.95
C ILE A 152 11.82 -0.18 -13.55
N PHE A 153 12.98 -0.05 -12.92
CA PHE A 153 13.13 0.62 -11.63
C PHE A 153 12.67 2.07 -11.67
N HIS A 154 13.02 2.80 -12.73
CA HIS A 154 12.53 4.16 -12.97
C HIS A 154 11.00 4.19 -13.09
N ILE A 155 10.41 3.32 -13.91
CA ILE A 155 8.96 3.24 -14.10
C ILE A 155 8.24 2.94 -12.78
N ILE A 156 8.75 2.03 -11.94
CA ILE A 156 8.16 1.76 -10.62
C ILE A 156 8.28 3.00 -9.71
N THR A 157 9.40 3.72 -9.79
CA THR A 157 9.66 4.89 -8.94
C THR A 157 8.75 6.07 -9.31
N TYR A 158 8.72 6.45 -10.58
CA TYR A 158 8.09 7.69 -11.07
C TYR A 158 6.75 7.47 -11.78
N GLY A 159 6.37 6.22 -12.06
CA GLY A 159 5.20 5.89 -12.85
C GLY A 159 5.45 6.02 -14.35
N GLN A 160 4.48 5.59 -15.14
CA GLN A 160 4.48 5.75 -16.59
C GLN A 160 3.06 5.74 -17.15
N ARG A 161 2.66 6.84 -17.80
CA ARG A 161 1.30 7.02 -18.35
C ARG A 161 0.25 6.77 -17.25
N ASN A 162 -0.57 5.72 -17.38
CA ASN A 162 -1.60 5.37 -16.42
C ASN A 162 -1.05 4.66 -15.18
N MET A 163 0.20 4.19 -15.19
CA MET A 163 0.82 3.58 -14.01
C MET A 163 1.26 4.66 -13.03
N PRO A 164 0.74 4.68 -11.79
CA PRO A 164 1.12 5.67 -10.78
C PRO A 164 2.55 5.42 -10.25
N PRO A 165 3.19 6.45 -9.66
CA PRO A 165 4.46 6.28 -8.97
C PRO A 165 4.30 5.47 -7.68
N HIS A 166 5.25 4.58 -7.40
CA HIS A 166 5.28 3.79 -6.15
C HIS A 166 6.43 4.19 -5.20
N ALA A 167 7.14 5.28 -5.48
CA ALA A 167 8.30 5.71 -4.68
C ALA A 167 8.01 5.90 -3.17
N THR A 168 6.78 6.30 -2.84
CA THR A 168 6.34 6.56 -1.45
C THR A 168 5.91 5.30 -0.70
N GLN A 169 5.64 4.20 -1.41
CA GLN A 169 5.07 2.97 -0.86
C GLN A 169 6.09 1.82 -0.83
N ILE A 170 7.00 1.78 -1.80
CA ILE A 170 7.95 0.68 -1.98
C ILE A 170 9.37 1.22 -1.82
N SER A 171 10.16 0.63 -0.93
CA SER A 171 11.56 1.02 -0.73
C SER A 171 12.40 0.77 -1.99
N PRO A 172 13.52 1.51 -2.21
CA PRO A 172 14.41 1.26 -3.35
C PRO A 172 14.86 -0.19 -3.46
N GLU A 173 15.23 -0.82 -2.34
CA GLU A 173 15.61 -2.24 -2.30
C GLU A 173 14.47 -3.16 -2.76
N ASP A 174 13.26 -2.92 -2.26
CA ASP A 174 12.09 -3.73 -2.63
C ASP A 174 11.70 -3.55 -4.09
N ARG A 175 11.93 -2.37 -4.69
CA ARG A 175 11.73 -2.16 -6.13
C ARG A 175 12.70 -3.02 -6.94
N TRP A 176 13.97 -3.10 -6.55
CA TRP A 176 14.95 -3.98 -7.21
C TRP A 176 14.60 -5.47 -7.06
N LYS A 177 14.18 -5.89 -5.87
CA LYS A 177 13.74 -7.26 -5.60
C LYS A 177 12.48 -7.62 -6.39
N ALA A 178 11.52 -6.70 -6.50
CA ALA A 178 10.33 -6.89 -7.33
C ALA A 178 10.69 -7.10 -8.82
N ILE A 179 11.72 -6.41 -9.32
CA ILE A 179 12.21 -6.60 -10.69
C ILE A 179 12.77 -8.01 -10.89
N LEU A 180 13.49 -8.58 -9.92
CA LEU A 180 13.93 -9.98 -10.00
C LEU A 180 12.73 -10.93 -10.16
N HIS A 181 11.65 -10.71 -9.39
CA HIS A 181 10.44 -11.50 -9.56
C HIS A 181 9.80 -11.30 -10.95
N ILE A 182 9.78 -10.08 -11.49
CA ILE A 182 9.33 -9.84 -12.87
C ILE A 182 10.18 -10.63 -13.87
N ARG A 183 11.50 -10.74 -13.66
CA ARG A 183 12.38 -11.54 -14.51
C ARG A 183 12.10 -13.03 -14.44
N THR A 184 11.75 -13.59 -13.28
CA THR A 184 11.34 -15.02 -13.20
C THR A 184 10.11 -15.31 -14.04
N LEU A 185 9.14 -14.38 -14.10
CA LEU A 185 7.95 -14.51 -14.94
C LEU A 185 8.29 -14.50 -16.44
N GLN A 186 9.39 -13.85 -16.83
CA GLN A 186 9.85 -13.72 -18.21
C GLN A 186 10.71 -14.92 -18.68
N THR A 187 11.37 -15.65 -17.77
CA THR A 187 12.27 -16.77 -18.09
C THR A 187 11.68 -17.81 -19.06
N PRO A 188 10.44 -18.32 -18.88
CA PRO A 188 9.89 -19.34 -19.79
C PRO A 188 9.75 -18.86 -21.25
N LYS A 189 9.56 -17.55 -21.45
CA LYS A 189 9.45 -16.96 -22.78
C LYS A 189 10.83 -16.76 -23.43
N LEU A 190 11.83 -16.40 -22.63
CA LEU A 190 13.23 -16.30 -23.09
C LEU A 190 13.75 -17.66 -23.57
N SER A 191 13.49 -18.74 -22.81
CA SER A 191 13.88 -20.09 -23.20
C SER A 191 13.20 -20.57 -24.49
N ALA A 192 11.94 -20.19 -24.72
CA ALA A 192 11.21 -20.53 -25.94
C ALA A 192 11.69 -19.73 -27.18
N GLN A 193 12.21 -18.52 -27.00
CA GLN A 193 12.76 -17.70 -28.08
C GLN A 193 14.16 -18.16 -28.52
N SER A 194 14.98 -18.67 -27.59
CA SER A 194 16.29 -19.25 -27.91
C SER A 194 16.21 -20.60 -28.64
N SER A 195 15.04 -21.25 -28.66
CA SER A 195 14.82 -22.57 -29.28
C SER A 195 14.05 -22.52 -30.60
N GLY A 196 13.86 -21.34 -31.22
CA GLY A 196 13.21 -21.17 -32.52
C GLY A 196 14.10 -21.59 -33.70
N PRO A 197 13.53 -22.04 -34.85
CA PRO A 197 14.27 -22.73 -35.89
C PRO A 197 15.22 -21.79 -36.66
N THR A 198 16.44 -22.26 -36.89
CA THR A 198 17.38 -21.76 -37.90
C THR A 198 16.78 -21.79 -39.30
#